data_AF-A0A5C4LLP2-F1
#
_entry.id   AF-A0A5C4LLP2-F1
#
_cell.length_a   1.000
_cell.length_b   1.000
_cell.length_c   1.000
_cell.angle_alpha   90.00
_cell.angle_beta   90.00
_cell.angle_gamma   90.00
#
_symmetry.space_group_name_H-M   'P 1'
#
loop_
_entity.id
_entity.type
_entity.pdbx_description
1 polymer ?
#
loop_
_entity_poly.entity_id
_entity_poly.type
_entity_poly.pdbx_seq_one_letter_code
_entity_poly.pdbx_strand_id
1 'polypeptide(L)' 'MHEPRLAGVAILRGWARRWAARRALARDLPWTTDEALADVGLTRREAEAEARRPFWRPGADGAA' A
#
# COMPACT_ATOMS: atom_id res chain seq x y z
N MET A 1 20.72 16.83 18.51
CA MET A 1 20.21 15.62 19.20
C MET A 1 19.54 14.73 18.16
N HIS A 2 20.19 13.65 17.74
CA HIS A 2 19.51 12.62 16.96
C HIS A 2 18.84 11.69 17.98
N GLU A 3 17.51 11.71 18.07
CA GLU A 3 16.76 10.76 18.88
C GLU A 3 16.38 9.56 17.99
N PRO A 4 17.19 8.48 17.95
CA PRO A 4 16.93 7.31 17.11
C PRO A 4 15.57 6.65 17.40
N ARG A 5 15.01 6.87 18.60
CA ARG A 5 13.67 6.43 18.98
C ARG A 5 12.58 7.10 18.14
N LEU A 6 12.70 8.40 17.85
CA LEU A 6 11.73 9.12 17.01
C LEU A 6 11.78 8.63 15.55
N ALA A 7 12.97 8.32 15.05
CA ALA A 7 13.15 7.74 13.72
C ALA A 7 12.49 6.34 13.62
N GLY A 8 12.67 5.50 14.66
CA GLY A 8 12.01 4.18 14.72
C GLY A 8 10.49 4.28 14.73
N VAL A 9 9.92 5.19 15.53
CA VAL A 9 8.47 5.42 15.58
C VAL A 9 7.94 5.94 14.23
N ALA A 10 8.68 6.82 13.55
CA ALA A 10 8.31 7.30 12.22
C ALA A 10 8.26 6.17 11.18
N ILE A 11 9.24 5.26 11.22
CA ILE A 11 9.29 4.07 10.34
C ILE A 11 8.09 3.16 10.63
N LEU A 12 7.83 2.84 11.89
CA LEU A 12 6.69 2.01 12.30
C LEU A 12 5.36 2.62 11.89
N ARG A 13 5.18 3.95 12.04
CA ARG A 13 3.99 4.67 11.55
C ARG A 13 3.87 4.57 10.03
N GLY A 14 4.98 4.68 9.30
CA GLY A 14 5.01 4.51 7.84
C GLY A 14 4.60 3.10 7.40
N TRP A 15 5.04 2.06 8.13
CA TRP A 15 4.61 0.69 7.90
C TRP A 15 3.14 0.46 8.25
N ALA A 16 2.68 0.97 9.40
CA ALA A 16 1.28 0.85 9.82
C ALA A 16 0.33 1.50 8.81
N ARG A 17 0.67 2.70 8.29
CA ARG A 17 -0.12 3.36 7.24
C ARG A 17 -0.18 2.53 5.96
N ARG A 18 0.95 2.00 5.50
CA ARG A 18 1.00 1.14 4.30
C ARG A 18 0.19 -0.14 4.48
N TRP A 19 0.29 -0.77 5.64
CA TRP A 19 -0.49 -1.95 5.97
C TRP A 19 -1.99 -1.66 6.01
N ALA A 20 -2.41 -0.55 6.63
CA ALA A 20 -3.80 -0.14 6.68
C ALA A 20 -4.37 0.15 5.27
N ALA A 21 -3.63 0.88 4.43
CA ALA A 21 -4.02 1.17 3.06
C ALA A 21 -4.18 -0.11 2.21
N ARG A 22 -3.22 -1.04 2.30
CA ARG A 22 -3.30 -2.33 1.59
C ARG A 22 -4.48 -3.19 2.06
N ARG A 23 -4.81 -3.17 3.36
CA ARG A 23 -5.99 -3.89 3.90
C ARG A 23 -7.30 -3.24 3.45
N ALA A 24 -7.38 -1.92 3.43
CA ALA A 24 -8.54 -1.22 2.91
C ALA A 24 -8.77 -1.58 1.44
N LEU A 25 -7.72 -1.50 0.62
CA LEU A 25 -7.75 -1.96 -0.78
C LEU A 25 -8.23 -3.41 -0.88
N ALA A 26 -7.64 -4.35 -0.14
CA ALA A 26 -8.02 -5.76 -0.18
C ALA A 26 -9.50 -5.99 0.18
N ARG A 27 -10.04 -5.23 1.14
CA ARG A 27 -11.42 -5.34 1.60
C ARG A 27 -12.40 -4.75 0.59
N ASP A 28 -12.02 -3.66 -0.05
CA ASP A 28 -12.90 -2.92 -0.97
C ASP A 28 -12.82 -3.51 -2.39
N LEU A 29 -11.75 -4.24 -2.71
CA LEU A 29 -11.51 -4.83 -4.03
C LEU A 29 -12.66 -5.71 -4.54
N PRO A 30 -13.27 -6.63 -3.75
CA PRO A 30 -14.40 -7.44 -4.21
C PRO A 30 -15.63 -6.62 -4.64
N TRP A 31 -15.73 -5.37 -4.19
CA TRP A 31 -16.85 -4.46 -4.45
C TRP A 31 -16.51 -3.40 -5.51
N THR A 32 -15.23 -3.27 -5.84
CA THR A 32 -14.73 -2.35 -6.88
C THR A 32 -14.92 -3.03 -8.23
N THR A 33 -15.51 -2.37 -9.22
CA THR A 33 -15.67 -2.95 -10.57
C THR A 33 -14.36 -2.91 -11.36
N ASP A 34 -14.27 -3.70 -12.44
CA ASP A 34 -13.06 -3.72 -13.28
C ASP A 34 -12.87 -2.38 -14.02
N GLU A 35 -13.96 -1.69 -14.37
CA GLU A 35 -13.93 -0.36 -14.99
C GLU A 35 -13.32 0.68 -14.04
N ALA A 36 -13.71 0.66 -12.76
CA ALA A 36 -13.17 1.58 -11.76
C ALA A 36 -11.66 1.35 -11.50
N LEU A 37 -11.18 0.11 -11.65
CA LEU A 37 -9.74 -0.18 -11.63
C LEU A 37 -9.06 0.29 -12.91
N ALA A 38 -9.71 0.14 -14.07
CA ALA A 38 -9.19 0.59 -15.35
C ALA A 38 -9.04 2.11 -15.42
N ASP A 39 -9.93 2.87 -14.77
CA ASP A 39 -9.84 4.34 -14.67
C ASP A 39 -8.54 4.81 -14.01
N VAL A 40 -7.97 4.01 -13.10
CA VAL A 40 -6.68 4.27 -12.44
C VAL A 40 -5.53 3.46 -13.06
N GLY A 41 -5.76 2.82 -14.21
CA GLY A 41 -4.76 2.06 -14.96
C GLY A 41 -4.36 0.74 -14.32
N LEU A 42 -5.22 0.15 -13.48
CA LEU A 42 -4.97 -1.14 -12.83
C LEU A 42 -5.88 -2.23 -13.38
N THR A 43 -5.33 -3.43 -13.57
CA THR A 43 -6.14 -4.64 -13.70
C THR A 43 -6.50 -5.20 -12.32
N ARG A 44 -7.56 -6.02 -12.25
CA ARG A 44 -7.93 -6.79 -11.06
C ARG A 44 -6.74 -7.50 -10.42
N ARG A 45 -5.98 -8.21 -11.25
CA ARG A 45 -4.82 -9.00 -10.84
C ARG A 45 -3.71 -8.13 -10.26
N GLU A 46 -3.47 -6.95 -10.83
CA GLU A 46 -2.47 -5.99 -10.33
C GLU A 46 -2.92 -5.38 -9.00
N ALA A 47 -4.19 -5.03 -8.86
CA ALA A 47 -4.75 -4.54 -7.61
C ALA A 47 -4.68 -5.60 -6.49
N GLU A 48 -4.95 -6.88 -6.81
CA GLU A 48 -4.76 -8.00 -5.88
C GLU A 48 -3.29 -8.20 -5.50
N ALA A 49 -2.38 -8.12 -6.47
CA ALA A 49 -0.95 -8.22 -6.22
C ALA A 49 -0.48 -7.08 -5.29
N GLU A 50 -0.95 -5.85 -5.54
CA GLU A 50 -0.64 -4.68 -4.71
C GLU A 50 -1.19 -4.82 -3.30
N ALA A 51 -2.41 -5.32 -3.15
CA ALA A 51 -3.02 -5.58 -1.85
C ALA A 51 -2.24 -6.63 -1.02
N ARG A 52 -1.64 -7.63 -1.68
CA ARG A 52 -0.87 -8.71 -1.04
C ARG A 52 0.61 -8.39 -0.83
N ARG A 53 1.11 -7.27 -1.35
CA ARG A 53 2.52 -6.89 -1.20
C ARG A 53 2.89 -6.68 0.28
N PRO A 54 4.08 -7.15 0.70
CA PRO A 54 4.54 -6.90 2.06
C PRO A 54 4.68 -5.41 2.36
N PHE A 55 4.23 -4.96 3.53
CA PHE A 55 4.21 -3.55 3.93
C PHE A 55 5.62 -2.91 4.00
N TRP A 56 6.67 -3.72 4.17
CA TRP A 56 8.06 -3.29 4.22
C TRP A 56 8.68 -3.07 2.83
N ARG A 57 8.03 -3.54 1.75
CA ARG A 57 8.48 -3.26 0.39
C ARG A 57 7.84 -1.95 -0.09
N PRO A 58 8.63 -1.01 -0.67
CA PRO A 58 8.07 0.17 -1.31
C PRO A 58 7.16 -0.24 -2.47
N GLY A 59 6.17 0.60 -2.79
CA GLY A 59 5.33 0.49 -4.00
C GLY A 59 6.18 0.48 -5.27
N ALA A 60 5.60 0.10 -6.41
CA ALA A 60 6.35 0.04 -7.69
C ALA A 60 6.82 1.44 -8.15
N ASP A 61 6.20 2.44 -7.57
CA ASP A 61 6.32 3.89 -7.68
C ASP A 61 7.50 4.48 -6.87
N GLY A 62 8.39 3.63 -6.35
CA GLY A 62 9.64 4.02 -5.68
C GLY A 62 10.88 4.09 -6.58
N ALA A 63 10.73 4.25 -7.89
CA ALA A 63 11.82 4.51 -8.82
C ALA A 63 11.95 6.01 -9.07
N ALA A 64 12.67 6.71 -8.19
CA ALA A 64 13.24 8.03 -8.42
C ALA A 64 14.49 8.18 -7.53
#